data_AF-A0A2D8EN05-F1
#
_entry.id   AF-A0A2D8EN05-F1
#
_cell.length_a   1.000
_cell.length_b   1.000
_cell.length_c   1.000
_cell.angle_alpha   90.00
_cell.angle_beta   90.00
_cell.angle_gamma   90.00
#
_symmetry.space_group_name_H-M   'P 1'
#
loop_
_entity.id
_entity.type
_entity.pdbx_description
1 polymer ?
#
loop_
_entity_poly.entity_id
_entity_poly.type
_entity_poly.pdbx_seq_one_letter_code
_entity_poly.pdbx_strand_id
1 'polypeptide(L)'
;EKALGQDATDWMKEHLDGAISGEDDLVIRTELDGGVGKYGRLLGWLYIGDELVSLNEKMIEEGYAWSYDGGTKKKDFQELRDIRIAKGTLTE
;
A
#
# COMPACT_ATOMS: atom_id res chain seq x y z
N GLU A 1 -2.29 -16.22 -6.39
CA GLU A 1 -1.09 -15.46 -6.00
C GLU A 1 -0.69 -14.43 -7.05
N LYS A 2 -0.22 -14.81 -8.25
CA LYS A 2 0.25 -13.84 -9.27
C LYS A 2 -0.77 -12.76 -9.66
N ALA A 3 -2.05 -13.13 -9.79
CA ALA A 3 -3.12 -12.18 -10.12
C ALA A 3 -3.32 -11.10 -9.04
N LEU A 4 -3.32 -11.48 -7.76
CA LEU A 4 -3.48 -10.53 -6.64
C LEU A 4 -2.31 -9.55 -6.56
N GLY A 5 -1.09 -10.01 -6.84
CA GLY A 5 0.08 -9.13 -6.88
C GLY A 5 0.06 -8.14 -8.04
N GLN A 6 -0.41 -8.57 -9.23
CA GLN A 6 -0.60 -7.66 -10.36
C GLN A 6 -1.68 -6.62 -10.03
N ASP A 7 -2.80 -7.05 -9.46
CA ASP A 7 -3.91 -6.18 -9.11
C ASP A 7 -3.53 -5.14 -8.03
N ALA A 8 -2.70 -5.52 -7.05
CA ALA A 8 -2.11 -4.56 -6.11
C ALA A 8 -1.13 -3.57 -6.75
N THR A 9 -0.45 -3.98 -7.82
CA THR A 9 0.39 -3.07 -8.59
C THR A 9 -0.46 -2.05 -9.35
N ASP A 10 -1.58 -2.49 -9.93
CA ASP A 10 -2.44 -1.63 -10.73
C ASP A 10 -3.25 -0.67 -9.85
N TRP A 11 -3.78 -1.14 -8.70
CA TRP A 11 -4.36 -0.27 -7.68
C TRP A 11 -3.38 0.83 -7.26
N MET A 12 -2.10 0.50 -7.10
CA MET A 12 -1.11 1.50 -6.70
C MET A 12 -0.85 2.54 -7.78
N LYS A 13 -0.85 2.17 -9.06
CA LYS A 13 -0.69 3.14 -10.15
C LYS A 13 -1.87 4.10 -10.18
N GLU A 14 -3.10 3.58 -10.11
CA GLU A 14 -4.32 4.39 -10.12
C GLU A 14 -4.32 5.44 -9.00
N HIS A 15 -3.88 5.05 -7.79
CA HIS A 15 -3.81 5.95 -6.64
C HIS A 15 -2.61 6.90 -6.64
N LEU A 16 -1.71 6.78 -7.63
CA LEU A 16 -0.57 7.66 -7.83
C LEU A 16 -0.75 8.61 -9.02
N ASP A 17 -1.81 8.47 -9.82
CA ASP A 17 -1.98 9.24 -11.05
C ASP A 17 -1.96 10.76 -10.81
N GLY A 18 -2.65 11.24 -9.76
CA GLY A 18 -2.62 12.66 -9.37
C GLY A 18 -1.24 13.17 -8.95
N ALA A 19 -0.46 12.33 -8.25
CA ALA A 19 0.92 12.65 -7.90
C ALA A 19 1.86 12.64 -9.13
N ILE A 20 1.61 11.75 -10.09
CA ILE A 20 2.39 11.63 -11.33
C ILE A 20 2.09 12.80 -12.27
N SER A 21 0.83 13.22 -12.36
CA SER A 21 0.41 14.39 -13.16
C SER A 21 0.87 15.72 -12.55
N GLY A 22 1.25 15.72 -11.26
CA GLY A 22 1.64 16.90 -10.50
C GLY A 22 0.44 17.70 -9.97
N GLU A 23 -0.74 17.10 -9.95
CA GLU A 23 -1.95 17.67 -9.35
C GLU A 23 -1.91 17.56 -7.81
N ASP A 24 -1.33 16.48 -7.30
CA ASP A 24 -1.20 16.20 -5.87
C ASP A 24 0.27 16.07 -5.43
N ASP A 25 0.55 16.47 -4.19
CA ASP A 25 1.86 16.22 -3.59
C ASP A 25 2.03 14.75 -3.16
N LEU A 26 3.20 14.17 -3.40
CA LEU A 26 3.57 12.86 -2.88
C LEU A 26 4.45 13.01 -1.64
N VAL A 27 3.91 12.69 -0.47
CA VAL A 27 4.59 12.89 0.82
C VAL A 27 4.99 11.55 1.42
N ILE A 28 6.27 11.42 1.81
CA ILE A 28 6.76 10.26 2.55
C ILE A 28 7.06 10.66 3.98
N ARG A 29 6.40 10.01 4.94
CA ARG A 29 6.70 10.15 6.37
C ARG A 29 7.54 8.97 6.83
N THR A 30 8.60 9.21 7.58
CA THR A 30 9.51 8.16 8.07
C THR A 30 9.87 8.40 9.53
N GLU A 31 9.98 7.31 10.29
CA GLU A 31 10.51 7.32 11.66
C GLU A 31 12.02 7.05 11.70
N LEU A 32 12.64 6.74 10.55
CA LEU A 32 14.04 6.34 10.48
C LEU A 32 14.91 7.59 10.51
N ASP A 33 15.65 7.77 11.61
CA ASP A 33 16.57 8.88 11.77
C ASP A 33 17.66 8.83 10.68
N GLY A 34 17.78 9.91 9.89
CA GLY A 34 18.61 9.97 8.68
C GLY A 34 17.96 9.45 7.38
N GLY A 35 16.70 8.98 7.42
CA GLY A 35 15.85 8.73 6.26
C GLY A 35 16.26 7.59 5.32
N VAL A 36 17.35 6.86 5.59
CA VAL A 36 17.88 5.85 4.67
C VAL A 36 18.28 4.59 5.41
N GLY A 37 17.63 3.47 5.09
CA GLY A 37 17.96 2.17 5.66
C GLY A 37 19.28 1.57 5.15
N LYS A 38 19.68 0.43 5.71
CA LYS A 38 20.96 -0.29 5.48
C LYS A 38 21.34 -0.52 4.00
N TYR A 39 20.38 -0.46 3.08
CA TYR A 39 20.57 -0.72 1.64
C TYR A 39 20.28 0.51 0.75
N GLY A 40 20.29 1.73 1.30
CA GLY A 40 19.92 2.92 0.53
C GLY A 40 18.41 3.06 0.29
N ARG A 41 17.59 2.23 0.96
CA ARG A 41 16.13 2.24 0.81
C ARG A 41 15.50 3.06 1.93
N LEU A 42 14.69 4.04 1.55
CA LEU A 42 13.81 4.76 2.46
C LEU A 42 12.66 3.82 2.89
N LEU A 43 12.37 3.80 4.19
CA LEU A 43 11.21 3.14 4.75
C LEU A 43 10.27 4.20 5.29
N GLY A 44 9.00 4.14 4.94
CA GLY A 44 8.03 5.13 5.37
C GLY A 44 6.63 4.84 4.87
N TRP A 45 5.73 5.74 5.21
CA TRP A 45 4.34 5.75 4.80
C TRP A 45 4.13 6.78 3.71
N LEU A 46 3.38 6.39 2.69
CA LEU A 46 3.12 7.21 1.51
C LEU A 46 1.77 7.90 1.64
N TYR A 47 1.73 9.22 1.43
CA TYR A 47 0.54 10.05 1.49
C TYR A 47 0.40 10.86 0.20
N ILE A 48 -0.84 11.15 -0.19
CA ILE A 48 -1.20 11.99 -1.33
C ILE A 48 -1.81 13.28 -0.80
N GLY A 49 -1.27 14.43 -1.22
CA GLY A 49 -1.68 15.75 -0.77
C GLY A 49 -1.73 15.86 0.76
N ASP A 50 -2.88 16.32 1.26
CA ASP A 50 -3.16 16.51 2.68
C ASP A 50 -3.89 15.33 3.33
N GLU A 51 -3.90 14.15 2.70
CA GLU A 51 -4.59 12.98 3.26
C GLU A 51 -4.03 12.57 4.63
N LEU A 52 -4.94 12.19 5.52
CA LEU A 52 -4.60 11.71 6.87
C LEU A 52 -4.27 10.23 6.91
N VAL A 53 -4.75 9.46 5.93
CA VAL A 53 -4.57 8.01 5.85
C VAL A 53 -3.54 7.73 4.76
N SER A 54 -2.53 6.92 5.08
CA SER A 54 -1.52 6.55 4.09
C SER A 54 -2.06 5.55 3.06
N LEU A 55 -1.47 5.54 1.87
CA LEU A 55 -1.71 4.52 0.85
C LEU A 55 -1.42 3.11 1.40
N ASN A 56 -0.43 2.98 2.28
CA ASN A 56 -0.12 1.72 2.96
C ASN A 56 -1.30 1.21 3.79
N GLU A 57 -1.93 2.08 4.57
CA GLU A 57 -3.11 1.73 5.39
C GLU A 57 -4.30 1.39 4.51
N LYS A 58 -4.56 2.19 3.46
CA LYS A 58 -5.63 1.90 2.47
C LYS A 58 -5.43 0.54 1.81
N MET A 59 -4.21 0.20 1.39
CA MET A 59 -3.91 -1.12 0.82
C MET A 59 -4.22 -2.27 1.79
N ILE A 60 -3.97 -2.09 3.09
CA ILE A 60 -4.27 -3.11 4.10
C ILE A 60 -5.79 -3.21 4.30
N GLU A 61 -6.47 -2.08 4.46
CA GLU A 61 -7.93 -2.03 4.67
C GLU A 61 -8.72 -2.63 3.49
N GLU A 62 -8.23 -2.42 2.27
CA GLU A 62 -8.89 -2.88 1.05
C GLU A 62 -8.42 -4.29 0.61
N GLY A 63 -7.55 -4.94 1.37
CA GLY A 63 -7.12 -6.32 1.09
C GLY A 63 -6.13 -6.44 -0.07
N TYR A 64 -5.35 -5.40 -0.34
CA TYR A 64 -4.25 -5.39 -1.30
C TYR A 64 -2.89 -5.69 -0.64
N ALA A 65 -2.78 -5.56 0.69
CA ALA A 65 -1.57 -5.83 1.46
C ALA A 65 -1.88 -6.37 2.86
N TRP A 66 -0.88 -6.93 3.54
CA TRP A 66 -0.94 -7.26 4.95
C TRP A 66 -0.12 -6.27 5.78
N SER A 67 -0.57 -5.98 7.00
CA SER A 67 0.26 -5.34 8.01
C SER A 67 1.45 -6.23 8.35
N TYR A 68 2.63 -5.64 8.55
CA TYR A 68 3.84 -6.35 8.95
C TYR A 68 4.53 -5.62 10.10
N ASP A 69 4.69 -6.32 11.22
CA ASP A 69 5.26 -5.81 12.47
C ASP A 69 6.75 -6.16 12.64
N GLY A 70 7.39 -6.76 11.62
CA GLY A 70 8.77 -7.24 11.72
C GLY A 70 8.91 -8.70 12.16
N GLY A 71 7.79 -9.39 12.45
CA GLY A 71 7.77 -10.79 12.86
C GLY A 71 7.74 -11.78 11.69
N THR A 72 6.94 -12.83 11.82
CA THR A 72 6.79 -13.84 10.77
C THR A 72 5.88 -13.31 9.67
N LYS A 73 6.30 -13.43 8.41
CA LYS A 73 5.51 -12.99 7.26
C LYS A 73 4.19 -13.75 7.21
N LYS A 74 3.07 -13.04 7.37
CA LYS A 74 1.73 -13.57 7.11
C LYS A 74 1.58 -13.80 5.60
N LYS A 75 1.06 -14.97 5.21
CA LYS A 75 0.83 -15.32 3.80
C LYS A 75 -0.52 -16.02 3.64
N ASP A 76 -1.58 -15.34 4.08
CA ASP A 76 -2.95 -15.82 3.96
C ASP A 76 -3.69 -15.07 2.86
N PHE A 77 -3.69 -15.65 1.65
CA PHE A 77 -4.36 -15.05 0.50
C PHE A 77 -5.88 -15.11 0.59
N GLN A 78 -6.44 -15.99 1.41
CA GLN A 78 -7.89 -16.08 1.56
C GLN A 78 -8.41 -14.84 2.28
N GLU A 79 -7.71 -14.40 3.34
CA GLU A 79 -8.02 -13.15 4.05
C GLU A 79 -8.13 -11.95 3.10
N LEU A 80 -7.16 -11.79 2.18
CA LEU A 80 -7.19 -10.70 1.20
C LEU A 80 -8.40 -10.79 0.26
N ARG A 81 -8.75 -12.00 -0.20
CA ARG A 81 -9.91 -12.22 -1.05
C ARG A 81 -11.20 -11.91 -0.32
N ASP A 82 -11.34 -12.35 0.92
CA ASP A 82 -12.53 -12.14 1.73
C ASP A 82 -12.79 -10.65 1.96
N ILE A 83 -11.74 -9.88 2.27
CA ILE A 83 -11.82 -8.41 2.38
C ILE A 83 -12.29 -7.79 1.07
N ARG A 84 -11.69 -8.18 -0.06
CA ARG A 84 -12.01 -7.62 -1.37
C ARG A 84 -13.41 -7.98 -1.86
N ILE A 85 -13.87 -9.21 -1.58
CA ILE A 85 -15.25 -9.63 -1.87
C ILE A 85 -16.22 -8.81 -1.00
N ALA A 86 -15.93 -8.65 0.28
CA ALA A 86 -16.75 -7.84 1.19
C ALA A 86 -16.82 -6.36 0.78
N LYS A 87 -15.72 -5.82 0.21
CA LYS A 87 -15.64 -4.45 -0.33
C LYS A 87 -16.15 -4.33 -1.77
N GLY A 88 -16.45 -5.45 -2.44
CA GLY A 88 -16.93 -5.48 -3.82
C GLY A 88 -15.86 -5.23 -4.89
N THR A 89 -14.57 -5.25 -4.54
CA THR A 89 -13.43 -5.04 -5.45
C THR A 89 -12.94 -6.33 -6.10
N LEU A 90 -13.44 -7.48 -5.66
CA LEU A 90 -13.21 -8.78 -6.28
C LEU A 90 -14.54 -9.51 -6.46
N THR A 91 -14.89 -9.82 -7.71
CA THR A 91 -16.03 -10.68 -8.07
C THR A 91 -15.52 -12.07 -8.45
N GLU A 92 -16.15 -13.13 -7.95
CA GLU A 92 -15.85 -14.53 -8.31
C GLU A 92 -16.32 -14.90 -9.72
#